data_AF-A0A662N679-F1
#
_entry.id   AF-A0A662N679-F1
#
_cell.length_a   1.000
_cell.length_b   1.000
_cell.length_c   1.000
_cell.angle_alpha   90.00
_cell.angle_beta   90.00
_cell.angle_gamma   90.00
#
_symmetry.space_group_name_H-M   'P 1'
#
loop_
_entity.id
_entity.type
_entity.pdbx_description
1 polymer ?
#
loop_
_entity_poly.entity_id
_entity_poly.type
_entity_poly.pdbx_seq_one_letter_code
_entity_poly.pdbx_strand_id
1 'polypeptide(L)' 'LLVGFIDKEGFCLGLGLLKLINFKELKAHVLTPLTEAEVNNAVEIRFGRIRVREDGEELGLLNRDAL' A
#
# COMPACT_ATOMS: atom_id res chain seq x y z
N LEU A 1 -4.85 3.95 -3.60
CA LEU A 1 -5.08 2.49 -3.57
C LEU A 1 -4.53 1.95 -2.26
N LEU A 2 -5.27 1.12 -1.53
CA LEU A 2 -4.73 0.50 -0.31
C LEU A 2 -3.65 -0.52 -0.65
N VAL A 3 -2.56 -0.49 0.13
CA VAL A 3 -1.46 -1.46 0.08
C VAL A 3 -1.20 -2.00 1.48
N GLY A 4 -0.76 -3.25 1.58
CA GLY A 4 -0.31 -3.87 2.83
C GLY A 4 1.20 -4.06 2.83
N PHE A 5 1.82 -3.85 3.98
CA PHE A 5 3.23 -4.12 4.21
C PHE A 5 3.37 -5.48 4.89
N ILE A 6 4.02 -6.42 4.21
CA ILE A 6 4.11 -7.82 4.65
C ILE A 6 5.53 -8.11 5.11
N ASP A 7 5.67 -8.72 6.29
CA ASP A 7 6.96 -9.14 6.83
C ASP A 7 7.42 -10.50 6.27
N LYS A 8 8.61 -10.92 6.69
CA LYS A 8 9.23 -12.19 6.27
C LYS A 8 8.45 -13.45 6.69
N GLU A 9 7.58 -13.34 7.69
CA GLU A 9 6.75 -14.44 8.19
C GLU A 9 5.38 -14.47 7.50
N GLY A 10 5.10 -13.48 6.65
CA GLY A 10 3.84 -13.34 5.91
C GLY A 10 2.77 -12.55 6.66
N PHE A 11 3.09 -11.94 7.81
CA PHE A 11 2.15 -11.12 8.55
C PHE A 11 2.08 -9.70 8.00
N CYS A 12 0.87 -9.14 8.05
CA CYS A 12 0.62 -7.76 7.65
C CYS A 12 0.98 -6.82 8.80
N LEU A 13 2.11 -6.11 8.67
CA LEU A 13 2.57 -5.12 9.65
C LEU A 13 1.63 -3.92 9.72
N GLY A 14 1.02 -3.56 8.60
CA GLY A 14 0.07 -2.47 8.52
C GLY A 14 -0.33 -2.14 7.09
N LEU A 15 -1.19 -1.14 6.96
CA LEU A 15 -1.73 -0.67 5.69
C LEU A 15 -1.14 0.70 5.32
N GLY A 16 -1.20 1.02 4.04
CA GLY A 16 -0.90 2.34 3.53
C GLY A 16 -1.75 2.70 2.32
N LEU A 17 -1.82 3.99 2.03
CA LEU A 17 -2.42 4.54 0.83
C LEU A 17 -1.33 4.87 -0.18
N LEU A 18 -1.28 4.11 -1.27
CA LEU A 18 -0.41 4.41 -2.40
C LEU A 18 -0.88 5.69 -3.09
N LYS A 19 -0.01 6.70 -3.10
CA LYS A 19 -0.22 8.02 -3.72
C LYS A 19 0.32 8.09 -5.14
N LEU A 20 1.55 7.59 -5.34
CA LEU A 20 2.29 7.70 -6.60
C LEU A 20 3.33 6.59 -6.70
N ILE A 21 3.60 6.12 -7.91
CA ILE A 21 4.81 5.36 -8.24
C ILE A 21 5.60 6.18 -9.27
N ASN A 22 6.82 6.56 -8.92
CA ASN A 22 7.79 7.12 -9.84
C ASN A 22 8.69 5.99 -10.35
N PHE A 23 8.36 5.47 -11.54
CA PHE A 23 9.10 4.37 -12.16
C PHE A 23 10.52 4.75 -12.60
N LYS A 24 10.78 6.04 -12.88
CA LYS A 24 12.12 6.51 -13.24
C LYS A 24 13.09 6.43 -12.06
N GLU A 25 12.60 6.73 -10.86
CA GLU A 25 13.37 6.68 -9.62
C GLU A 25 13.24 5.36 -8.86
N LEU A 26 12.38 4.45 -9.35
CA LEU A 26 12.01 3.20 -8.67
C LEU A 26 11.50 3.44 -7.24
N LYS A 27 10.70 4.49 -7.05
CA LYS A 27 10.14 4.89 -5.75
C LYS A 27 8.62 4.87 -5.75
N ALA A 28 8.05 4.34 -4.67
CA ALA A 28 6.63 4.46 -4.37
C ALA A 28 6.44 5.41 -3.19
N HIS A 29 5.47 6.32 -3.31
CA HIS A 29 5.06 7.21 -2.22
C HIS A 29 3.80 6.64 -1.59
N VAL A 30 3.88 6.30 -0.30
CA VAL A 30 2.79 5.70 0.47
C VAL A 30 2.57 6.54 1.73
N LEU A 31 1.31 6.85 2.02
CA LEU A 31 0.91 7.37 3.32
C LEU A 31 0.54 6.20 4.23
N THR A 32 1.20 6.08 5.37
CA THR A 32 0.98 4.96 6.29
C THR A 32 1.14 5.44 7.74
N PRO A 33 0.38 4.88 8.69
CA PRO A 33 0.63 5.10 10.11
C PRO A 33 1.90 4.40 10.62
N LEU A 34 2.50 3.51 9.82
CA LEU A 34 3.74 2.84 10.18
C LEU A 34 4.90 3.82 10.26
N THR A 35 5.73 3.64 11.27
CA THR A 35 7.02 4.30 11.39
C THR A 35 8.00 3.78 10.34
N GLU A 36 9.07 4.53 10.08
CA GLU A 36 10.12 4.11 9.15
C GLU A 36 10.75 2.77 9.56
N ALA A 37 10.95 2.54 10.86
CA ALA A 37 11.47 1.28 11.39
C ALA A 37 10.54 0.09 11.08
N GLU A 38 9.22 0.27 11.19
CA GLU A 38 8.24 -0.76 10.85
C GLU A 38 8.18 -1.03 9.35
N VAL A 39 8.23 0.03 8.53
CA VAL A 39 8.28 -0.11 7.05
C VAL A 39 9.53 -0.88 6.61
N ASN A 40 10.68 -0.63 7.25
CA ASN A 40 11.93 -1.32 6.94
C ASN A 40 11.92 -2.83 7.28
N ASN A 41 10.95 -3.29 8.08
CA ASN A 41 10.75 -4.73 8.35
C ASN A 41 9.89 -5.43 7.28
N ALA A 42 9.24 -4.67 6.39
CA ALA A 42 8.44 -5.22 5.31
C ALA A 42 9.35 -5.74 4.18
N VAL A 43 9.06 -6.94 3.68
CA VAL A 43 9.76 -7.58 2.56
C VAL A 43 8.93 -7.58 1.28
N GLU A 44 7.62 -7.36 1.39
CA GLU A 44 6.67 -7.30 0.27
C GLU A 44 5.67 -6.16 0.49
N ILE A 45 5.33 -5.46 -0.59
CA ILE A 45 4.17 -4.58 -0.65
C ILE A 45 3.07 -5.30 -1.43
N ARG A 46 1.95 -5.59 -0.76
CA ARG A 46 0.80 -6.24 -1.36
C ARG A 46 -0.23 -5.21 -1.79
N PHE A 47 -0.57 -5.22 -3.07
CA PHE A 47 -1.59 -4.34 -3.61
C PHE A 47 -2.99 -4.85 -3.26
N GLY A 48 -3.75 -4.04 -2.54
CA GLY A 48 -5.17 -4.29 -2.29
C GLY A 48 -6.01 -3.95 -3.52
N ARG A 49 -7.33 -4.06 -3.35
CA ARG A 49 -8.31 -3.72 -4.40
C ARG A 49 -9.13 -2.48 -4.08
N ILE A 50 -9.06 -1.97 -2.85
CA ILE A 50 -9.89 -0.86 -2.39
C ILE A 50 -9.19 0.45 -2.70
N ARG A 51 -9.88 1.35 -3.40
CA ARG A 51 -9.44 2.73 -3.57
C ARG A 51 -10.04 3.55 -2.46
N VAL A 52 -9.19 4.27 -1.73
CA VAL A 52 -9.59 5.18 -0.66
C VAL A 52 -8.95 6.55 -0.88
N ARG A 53 -9.61 7.59 -0.39
CA ARG A 53 -9.05 8.93 -0.20
C ARG A 53 -8.22 8.98 1.09
N GLU A 54 -7.49 10.08 1.27
CA GLU A 54 -6.69 10.32 2.50
C GLU A 54 -7.54 10.48 3.76
N ASP A 55 -8.78 10.97 3.62
CA ASP A 55 -9.78 11.07 4.69
C ASP A 55 -10.43 9.72 5.05
N GLY A 56 -10.05 8.64 4.35
CA GLY A 56 -10.58 7.30 4.57
C GLY A 56 -11.85 6.98 3.79
N GLU A 57 -12.38 7.90 2.98
CA GLU A 57 -13.56 7.61 2.17
C GLU A 57 -13.24 6.56 1.09
N GLU A 58 -14.07 5.52 1.03
CA GLU A 58 -13.99 4.49 0.00
C GLU A 58 -14.50 5.05 -1.34
N LEU A 59 -13.63 5.01 -2.36
CA LEU A 59 -13.94 5.37 -3.73
C LEU A 59 -14.40 4.17 -4.57
N GLY A 60 -14.36 2.97 -3.99
CA GLY A 60 -14.80 1.71 -4.58
C GLY A 60 -13.68 0.69 -4.80
N LEU A 61 -14.05 -0.44 -5.41
CA LEU A 61 -13.17 -1.58 -5.66
C LEU A 61 -12.62 -1.55 -7.08
N LEU A 62 -11.35 -1.92 -7.24
CA LEU A 62 -10.79 -2.28 -8.53
C LEU A 62 -11.47 -3.57 -9.00
N ASN A 63 -12.07 -3.50 -10.19
CA ASN A 63 -12.74 -4.64 -10.79
C ASN A 63 -11.71 -5.75 -11.12
N ARG A 64 -12.07 -7.01 -10.84
CA ARG A 64 -11.22 -8.18 -11.07
C ARG A 64 -10.89 -8.39 -12.54
N ASP A 65 -11.76 -7.91 -13.43
CA ASP A 65 -11.66 -8.11 -14.88
C ASP A 65 -11.02 -6.92 -15.61
N ALA A 66 -10.48 -5.93 -14.89
CA ALA A 66 -9.93 -4.69 -15.47
C ALA A 66 -8.42 -4.73 -15.78
N LEU A 67 -7.85 -5.93 -16.00
CA LEU A 67 -6.43 -6.11 -16.37
C LEU A 67 -6.26 -6.25 -17.88
#